data_AF-A0A3D3WHZ2-F1
#
_entry.id   AF-A0A3D3WHZ2-F1
#
_cell.length_a   1.000
_cell.length_b   1.000
_cell.length_c   1.000
_cell.angle_alpha   90.00
_cell.angle_beta   90.00
_cell.angle_gamma   90.00
#
_symmetry.space_group_name_H-M   'P 1'
#
loop_
_entity.id
_entity.type
_entity.pdbx_description
1 polymer ?
#
loop_
_entity_poly.entity_id
_entity_poly.type
_entity_poly.pdbx_seq_one_letter_code
_entity_poly.pdbx_strand_id
1 'polypeptide(L)'
;MLANQSDKKTYDVVVIGGGPGGYVAAIRASQLGLKTAIVERENLGGVCLNWGCIPTKALLRAAEIYHLAETADRFGITMEKLSFDLASVVKRSRDVAATLSGGISHLMKKNKIDVFMASASVLPKTDKLWPIALGKADTTDETLYAGKVILATGARARELPSITPDGENIVTYRDAMTPKTMPASLIIIGSGAIGIEFASFYADMGVAVTV
;
A
#
# COMPACT_ATOMS: atom_id res chain seq x y z
N MET A 1 -22.02 16.94 39.04
CA MET A 1 -21.89 15.83 38.07
C MET A 1 -20.51 15.90 37.44
N LEU A 2 -19.55 15.18 38.03
CA LEU A 2 -18.21 15.04 37.46
C LEU A 2 -18.30 13.89 36.45
N ALA A 3 -18.28 14.21 35.16
CA ALA A 3 -18.12 13.19 34.13
C ALA A 3 -16.78 12.50 34.38
N ASN A 4 -16.83 11.18 34.49
CA ASN A 4 -15.71 10.28 34.74
C ASN A 4 -14.56 10.62 33.76
N GLN A 5 -13.41 11.06 34.28
CA GLN A 5 -12.17 11.23 33.50
C GLN A 5 -11.59 9.84 33.21
N SER A 6 -12.23 9.08 32.32
CA SER A 6 -11.55 7.94 31.70
C SER A 6 -10.28 8.47 31.02
N ASP A 7 -9.13 7.88 31.36
CA ASP A 7 -7.80 8.30 30.94
C ASP A 7 -7.75 8.71 29.47
N LYS A 8 -7.70 10.03 29.21
CA LYS A 8 -7.53 10.55 27.84
C LYS A 8 -6.21 10.01 27.29
N LYS A 9 -6.28 9.12 26.30
CA LYS A 9 -5.08 8.61 25.59
C LYS A 9 -4.40 9.76 24.87
N THR A 10 -3.42 10.34 25.56
CA THR A 10 -2.70 11.54 25.12
C THR A 10 -1.34 11.16 24.56
N TYR A 11 -0.99 11.77 23.43
CA TYR A 11 0.24 11.61 22.68
C TYR A 11 0.86 12.97 22.37
N ASP A 12 2.18 13.01 22.20
CA ASP A 12 2.85 14.20 21.69
C ASP A 12 2.56 14.36 20.19
N VAL A 13 2.56 13.25 19.46
CA VAL A 13 2.32 13.19 18.02
C VAL A 13 1.40 12.02 17.67
N VAL A 14 0.36 12.30 16.90
CA VAL A 14 -0.44 11.28 16.21
C VAL A 14 -0.22 11.41 14.70
N VAL A 15 0.15 10.31 14.06
CA VAL A 15 0.31 10.21 12.61
C VAL A 15 -0.89 9.50 12.01
N ILE A 16 -1.59 10.13 11.07
CA ILE A 16 -2.74 9.54 10.39
C ILE A 16 -2.29 9.03 9.02
N GLY A 17 -2.23 7.71 8.88
CA GLY A 17 -1.72 6.99 7.71
C GLY A 17 -0.39 6.30 8.00
N GLY A 18 -0.34 5.00 7.71
CA GLY A 18 0.78 4.08 7.89
C GLY A 18 1.66 3.88 6.67
N GLY A 19 1.52 4.72 5.63
CA GLY A 19 2.38 4.69 4.44
C GLY A 19 3.83 5.13 4.69
N PRO A 20 4.69 5.16 3.65
CA PRO A 20 6.11 5.53 3.78
C PRO A 20 6.35 6.85 4.51
N GLY A 21 5.58 7.90 4.19
CA GLY A 21 5.68 9.17 4.90
C GLY A 21 5.25 9.07 6.37
N GLY A 22 4.26 8.24 6.67
CA GLY A 22 3.67 8.11 8.00
C GLY A 22 4.52 7.30 8.96
N TYR A 23 4.83 6.04 8.62
CA TYR A 23 5.58 5.19 9.55
C TYR A 23 7.01 5.70 9.79
N VAL A 24 7.65 6.32 8.78
CA VAL A 24 8.98 6.94 8.95
C VAL A 24 8.89 8.16 9.88
N ALA A 25 7.87 9.02 9.71
CA ALA A 25 7.65 10.14 10.60
C ALA A 25 7.38 9.69 12.05
N ALA A 26 6.60 8.63 12.23
CA ALA A 26 6.31 8.06 13.54
C ALA A 26 7.57 7.50 14.22
N ILE A 27 8.39 6.75 13.48
CA ILE A 27 9.71 6.27 13.97
C ILE A 27 10.58 7.45 14.37
N ARG A 28 10.67 8.49 13.54
CA ARG A 28 11.52 9.64 13.84
C ARG A 28 11.02 10.42 15.05
N ALA A 29 9.71 10.59 15.21
CA ALA A 29 9.12 11.23 16.38
C ALA A 29 9.45 10.46 17.67
N SER A 30 9.29 9.14 17.66
CA SER A 30 9.67 8.30 18.79
C SER A 30 11.17 8.39 19.13
N GLN A 31 12.05 8.36 18.13
CA GLN A 31 13.51 8.53 18.32
C GLN A 31 13.89 9.89 18.93
N LEU A 32 13.06 10.92 18.74
CA LEU A 32 13.22 12.24 19.35
C LEU A 32 12.61 12.32 20.76
N GLY A 33 12.15 11.20 21.32
CA GLY A 33 11.60 11.11 22.67
C GLY A 33 10.11 11.43 22.78
N LEU A 34 9.39 11.57 21.65
CA LEU A 34 7.98 11.91 21.65
C LEU A 34 7.10 10.66 21.78
N LYS A 35 6.11 10.69 22.68
CA LYS A 35 5.10 9.65 22.78
C LYS A 35 4.24 9.69 21.52
N THR A 36 4.34 8.65 20.70
CA THR A 36 3.84 8.65 19.33
C THR A 36 2.84 7.54 19.09
N ALA A 37 1.77 7.86 18.37
CA ALA A 37 0.82 6.87 17.85
C ALA A 37 0.66 7.01 16.33
N ILE A 38 0.30 5.92 15.68
CA ILE A 38 -0.09 5.88 14.27
C ILE A 38 -1.50 5.30 14.14
N VAL A 39 -2.31 5.90 13.27
CA VAL A 39 -3.64 5.41 12.91
C VAL A 39 -3.62 4.98 11.45
N GLU A 40 -3.87 3.69 11.18
CA GLU A 40 -3.86 3.11 9.83
C GLU A 40 -5.14 2.30 9.61
N ARG A 41 -5.81 2.48 8.47
CA ARG A 41 -7.12 1.89 8.21
C ARG A 41 -7.07 0.51 7.56
N GLU A 42 -5.97 0.17 6.89
CA GLU A 42 -5.84 -1.03 6.07
C GLU A 42 -4.60 -1.84 6.49
N ASN A 43 -3.41 -1.42 6.07
CA ASN A 43 -2.16 -2.15 6.29
C ASN A 43 -0.99 -1.17 6.50
N LEU A 44 -0.13 -1.45 7.49
CA LEU A 44 1.12 -0.71 7.66
C LEU A 44 2.01 -0.82 6.41
N GLY A 45 2.73 0.25 6.11
CA GLY A 45 3.46 0.43 4.86
C GLY A 45 2.65 1.07 3.72
N GLY A 46 1.33 1.19 3.88
CA GLY A 46 0.45 1.89 2.95
C GLY A 46 0.48 1.34 1.53
N VAL A 47 0.08 2.16 0.55
CA VAL A 47 -0.05 1.73 -0.86
C VAL A 47 1.28 1.25 -1.44
N CYS A 48 2.37 1.99 -1.26
CA CYS A 48 3.66 1.65 -1.89
C CYS A 48 4.16 0.25 -1.50
N LEU A 49 4.00 -0.13 -0.23
CA LEU A 49 4.41 -1.44 0.26
C LEU A 49 3.43 -2.56 -0.13
N ASN A 50 2.13 -2.31 0.05
CA ASN A 50 1.13 -3.37 -0.01
C ASN A 50 0.53 -3.57 -1.40
N TRP A 51 0.48 -2.51 -2.23
CA TRP A 51 -0.30 -2.48 -3.47
C TRP A 51 0.33 -1.62 -4.57
N GLY A 52 1.61 -1.26 -4.45
CA GLY A 52 2.27 -0.37 -5.40
C GLY A 52 3.69 -0.80 -5.66
N CYS A 53 4.63 0.09 -5.33
CA CYS A 53 6.05 -0.03 -5.61
C CYS A 53 6.62 -1.44 -5.43
N ILE A 54 6.44 -2.03 -4.24
CA ILE A 54 7.09 -3.29 -3.88
C ILE A 54 6.55 -4.48 -4.69
N PRO A 55 5.24 -4.78 -4.65
CA PRO A 55 4.72 -5.91 -5.40
C PRO A 55 4.85 -5.73 -6.92
N THR A 56 4.67 -4.52 -7.46
CA THR A 56 4.85 -4.28 -8.90
C THR A 56 6.29 -4.53 -9.34
N LYS A 57 7.29 -4.16 -8.53
CA LYS A 57 8.70 -4.38 -8.87
C LYS A 57 9.06 -5.87 -8.78
N ALA A 58 8.43 -6.61 -7.86
CA ALA A 58 8.59 -8.05 -7.78
C ALA A 58 7.97 -8.78 -9.00
N LEU A 59 6.86 -8.27 -9.55
CA LEU A 59 6.25 -8.75 -10.80
C LEU A 59 7.13 -8.43 -12.00
N LEU A 60 7.56 -7.18 -12.14
CA LEU A 60 8.46 -6.74 -13.23
C LEU A 60 9.75 -7.54 -13.25
N ARG A 61 10.33 -7.87 -12.09
CA ARG A 61 11.52 -8.73 -12.05
C ARG A 61 11.25 -10.15 -12.55
N ALA A 62 10.04 -10.69 -12.35
CA ALA A 62 9.69 -12.00 -12.91
C ALA A 62 9.52 -11.93 -14.43
N ALA A 63 8.81 -10.91 -14.91
CA ALA A 63 8.64 -10.63 -16.34
C ALA A 63 9.99 -10.41 -17.04
N GLU A 64 10.88 -9.62 -16.46
CA GLU A 64 12.23 -9.37 -17.00
C GLU A 64 13.03 -10.67 -17.14
N ILE A 65 12.99 -11.56 -16.15
CA ILE A 65 13.66 -12.87 -16.22
C ILE A 65 13.06 -13.71 -17.36
N TYR A 66 11.74 -13.70 -17.50
CA TYR A 66 11.05 -14.44 -18.56
C TYR A 66 11.41 -13.88 -19.95
N HIS A 67 11.38 -12.56 -20.12
CA HIS A 67 11.74 -11.89 -21.37
C HIS A 67 13.21 -12.11 -21.76
N LEU A 68 14.13 -12.03 -20.80
CA LEU A 68 15.55 -12.35 -21.04
C LEU A 68 15.74 -13.81 -21.43
N ALA A 69 14.94 -14.72 -20.86
CA ALA A 69 14.96 -16.11 -21.24
C ALA A 69 14.41 -16.31 -22.66
N GLU A 70 13.27 -15.68 -22.98
CA GLU A 70 12.66 -15.75 -24.31
C GLU A 70 13.59 -15.25 -25.42
N THR A 71 14.41 -14.24 -25.11
CA THR A 71 15.35 -13.60 -26.05
C THR A 71 16.81 -14.05 -25.86
N ALA A 72 17.03 -15.17 -25.18
CA ALA A 72 18.36 -15.67 -24.83
C ALA A 72 19.19 -16.12 -26.05
N ASP A 73 18.53 -16.44 -27.17
CA ASP A 73 19.16 -16.82 -28.44
C ASP A 73 20.05 -15.70 -29.00
N ARG A 74 19.68 -14.44 -28.74
CA ARG A 74 20.48 -13.25 -29.08
C ARG A 74 21.84 -13.23 -28.39
N PHE A 75 21.99 -14.00 -27.31
CA PHE A 75 23.23 -14.19 -26.57
C PHE A 75 23.87 -15.55 -26.84
N GLY A 76 23.39 -16.30 -27.83
CA GLY A 76 23.88 -17.63 -28.18
C GLY A 76 23.45 -18.73 -27.21
N ILE A 77 22.42 -18.48 -26.37
CA ILE A 77 21.89 -19.44 -25.40
C ILE A 77 20.59 -20.03 -25.96
N THR A 78 20.51 -21.35 -26.06
CA THR A 78 19.31 -22.05 -26.52
C THR A 78 18.53 -22.63 -25.34
N MET A 79 17.21 -22.46 -25.34
CA MET A 79 16.30 -23.11 -24.41
C MET A 79 15.15 -23.78 -25.17
N GLU A 80 14.91 -25.05 -24.89
CA GLU A 80 13.93 -25.86 -25.64
C GLU A 80 12.48 -25.61 -25.20
N LYS A 81 12.26 -25.26 -23.93
CA LYS A 81 10.93 -25.02 -23.37
C LYS A 81 10.96 -23.90 -22.34
N LEU A 82 10.12 -22.89 -22.55
CA LEU A 82 9.95 -21.77 -21.64
C LEU A 82 8.48 -21.63 -21.28
N SER A 83 8.18 -21.53 -19.99
CA SER A 83 6.83 -21.35 -19.46
C SER A 83 6.88 -20.69 -18.09
N PHE A 84 5.79 -20.06 -17.66
CA PHE A 84 5.65 -19.50 -16.32
C PHE A 84 4.38 -20.00 -15.65
N ASP A 85 4.38 -20.00 -14.32
CA ASP A 85 3.19 -20.22 -13.49
C ASP A 85 2.76 -18.87 -12.89
N LEU A 86 1.64 -18.33 -13.40
CA LEU A 86 1.16 -17.01 -13.01
C LEU A 86 0.87 -16.92 -11.51
N ALA A 87 0.26 -17.95 -10.93
CA ALA A 87 -0.09 -17.99 -9.52
C ALA A 87 1.16 -17.87 -8.64
N SER A 88 2.26 -18.54 -9.03
CA SER A 88 3.55 -18.51 -8.34
C SER A 88 4.24 -17.15 -8.49
N VAL A 89 4.16 -16.52 -9.67
CA VAL A 89 4.68 -15.17 -9.92
C VAL A 89 3.96 -14.14 -9.02
N VAL A 90 2.63 -14.17 -9.01
CA VAL A 90 1.80 -13.31 -8.17
C VAL A 90 2.05 -13.59 -6.70
N LYS A 91 2.07 -14.86 -6.29
CA LYS A 91 2.33 -15.27 -4.90
C LYS A 91 3.68 -14.73 -4.42
N ARG A 92 4.76 -14.85 -5.22
CA ARG A 92 6.07 -14.30 -4.86
C ARG A 92 6.00 -12.79 -4.61
N SER A 93 5.30 -12.06 -5.47
CA SER A 93 5.09 -10.61 -5.31
C SER A 93 4.37 -10.28 -4.00
N ARG A 94 3.30 -11.03 -3.67
CA ARG A 94 2.55 -10.87 -2.40
C ARG A 94 3.38 -11.24 -1.17
N ASP A 95 4.15 -12.31 -1.24
CA ASP A 95 5.01 -12.77 -0.14
C ASP A 95 6.08 -11.72 0.20
N VAL A 96 6.72 -11.12 -0.81
CA VAL A 96 7.71 -10.04 -0.61
C VAL A 96 7.06 -8.85 0.09
N ALA A 97 5.87 -8.42 -0.35
CA ALA A 97 5.13 -7.34 0.30
C ALA A 97 4.77 -7.69 1.76
N ALA A 98 4.32 -8.92 2.01
CA ALA A 98 3.94 -9.39 3.34
C ALA A 98 5.14 -9.44 4.31
N THR A 99 6.30 -9.96 3.86
CA THR A 99 7.52 -9.97 4.66
C THR A 99 7.92 -8.57 5.11
N LEU A 100 7.94 -7.62 4.18
CA LEU A 100 8.34 -6.25 4.50
C LEU A 100 7.30 -5.54 5.38
N SER A 101 6.00 -5.79 5.18
CA SER A 101 4.92 -5.27 6.04
C SER A 101 5.02 -5.79 7.48
N GLY A 102 5.35 -7.08 7.64
CA GLY A 102 5.70 -7.66 8.94
C GLY A 102 6.90 -6.97 9.60
N GLY A 103 7.91 -6.62 8.80
CA GLY A 103 9.06 -5.80 9.24
C GLY A 103 8.65 -4.44 9.79
N ILE A 104 7.71 -3.73 9.15
CA ILE A 104 7.20 -2.45 9.66
C ILE A 104 6.50 -2.64 11.00
N SER A 105 5.70 -3.70 11.16
CA SER A 105 5.03 -4.01 12.42
C SER A 105 6.04 -4.26 13.56
N HIS A 106 7.15 -4.95 13.27
CA HIS A 106 8.26 -5.10 14.21
C HIS A 106 8.90 -3.75 14.57
N LEU A 107 9.12 -2.88 13.57
CA LEU A 107 9.70 -1.54 13.80
C LEU A 107 8.79 -0.66 14.68
N MET A 108 7.47 -0.73 14.55
CA MET A 108 6.55 0.01 15.43
C MET A 108 6.72 -0.42 16.89
N LYS A 109 6.74 -1.74 17.15
CA LYS A 109 6.96 -2.29 18.50
C LYS A 109 8.34 -1.91 19.06
N LYS A 110 9.39 -2.05 18.25
CA LYS A 110 10.78 -1.69 18.63
C LYS A 110 10.90 -0.22 19.06
N ASN A 111 10.20 0.67 18.35
CA ASN A 111 10.19 2.10 18.64
C ASN A 111 9.07 2.49 19.63
N LYS A 112 8.39 1.55 20.29
CA LYS A 112 7.32 1.83 21.28
C LYS A 112 6.24 2.77 20.74
N ILE A 113 5.86 2.58 19.47
CA ILE A 113 4.80 3.36 18.81
C ILE A 113 3.51 2.56 18.92
N ASP A 114 2.46 3.20 19.43
CA ASP A 114 1.13 2.59 19.48
C ASP A 114 0.49 2.63 18.08
N VAL A 115 -0.05 1.50 17.64
CA VAL A 115 -0.69 1.35 16.32
C VAL A 115 -2.19 1.13 16.53
N PHE A 116 -3.00 2.00 15.95
CA PHE A 116 -4.45 1.90 15.95
C PHE A 116 -4.95 1.54 14.54
N MET A 117 -5.57 0.37 14.41
CA MET A 117 -6.14 -0.07 13.13
C MET A 117 -7.56 0.51 12.95
N ALA A 118 -7.65 1.73 12.43
CA ALA A 118 -8.89 2.46 12.25
C ALA A 118 -8.77 3.53 11.15
N SER A 119 -9.91 4.03 10.67
CA SER A 119 -9.94 5.35 10.03
C SER A 119 -9.85 6.44 11.10
N ALA A 120 -9.51 7.67 10.72
CA ALA A 120 -9.45 8.79 11.66
C ALA A 120 -9.94 10.10 11.08
N SER A 121 -10.53 10.92 11.96
CA SER A 121 -10.96 12.29 11.68
C SER A 121 -10.35 13.24 12.71
N VAL A 122 -9.68 14.29 12.23
CA VAL A 122 -9.20 15.37 13.10
C VAL A 122 -10.36 16.28 13.44
N LEU A 123 -10.63 16.46 14.73
CA LEU A 123 -11.69 17.32 15.23
C LEU A 123 -11.15 18.73 15.55
N PRO A 124 -12.03 19.73 15.74
CA PRO A 124 -11.62 21.05 16.20
C PRO A 124 -10.77 20.99 17.46
N LYS A 125 -9.74 21.83 17.51
CA LYS A 125 -8.75 21.84 18.59
C LYS A 125 -9.38 22.27 19.92
N THR A 126 -9.06 21.57 21.01
CA THR A 126 -9.57 21.84 22.36
C THR A 126 -8.43 21.79 23.37
N ASP A 127 -8.34 22.75 24.29
CA ASP A 127 -7.31 22.79 25.36
C ASP A 127 -5.87 22.57 24.87
N LYS A 128 -5.52 23.19 23.73
CA LYS A 128 -4.21 23.07 23.03
C LYS A 128 -3.90 21.70 22.43
N LEU A 129 -4.78 20.71 22.56
CA LEU A 129 -4.66 19.39 21.95
C LEU A 129 -5.59 19.25 20.75
N TRP A 130 -5.18 18.43 19.79
CA TRP A 130 -6.00 17.97 18.69
C TRP A 130 -6.71 16.68 19.10
N PRO A 131 -8.05 16.64 19.14
CA PRO A 131 -8.79 15.39 19.27
C PRO A 131 -8.82 14.66 17.93
N ILE A 132 -8.57 13.35 17.94
CA ILE A 132 -8.62 12.47 16.76
C ILE A 132 -9.61 11.36 17.06
N ALA A 133 -10.77 11.41 16.43
CA ALA A 133 -11.75 10.33 16.50
C ALA A 133 -11.25 9.15 15.64
N LEU A 134 -11.15 7.97 16.23
CA LEU A 134 -10.85 6.73 15.50
C LEU A 134 -12.18 6.13 15.03
N GLY A 135 -12.29 5.54 13.83
CA GLY A 135 -13.48 4.80 13.39
C GLY A 135 -13.95 4.95 11.95
N LYS A 136 -14.82 4.04 11.51
CA LYS A 136 -15.70 4.27 10.34
C LYS A 136 -16.77 5.29 10.76
N ALA A 137 -17.29 6.07 9.80
CA ALA A 137 -18.55 6.78 10.03
C ALA A 137 -19.55 5.78 10.66
N ASP A 138 -20.00 6.09 11.87
CA ASP A 138 -21.06 5.43 12.64
C ASP A 138 -20.70 4.35 13.68
N THR A 139 -19.43 4.02 13.98
CA THR A 139 -19.15 2.95 14.98
C THR A 139 -17.96 3.15 15.93
N THR A 140 -17.75 4.31 16.56
CA THR A 140 -16.60 4.44 17.48
C THR A 140 -16.72 5.45 18.61
N ASP A 141 -16.32 4.97 19.80
CA ASP A 141 -16.27 5.69 21.08
C ASP A 141 -14.85 6.14 21.49
N GLU A 142 -13.81 5.87 20.69
CA GLU A 142 -12.42 6.14 21.07
C GLU A 142 -11.87 7.42 20.41
N THR A 143 -11.41 8.36 21.25
CA THR A 143 -10.76 9.60 20.83
C THR A 143 -9.34 9.66 21.38
N LEU A 144 -8.36 9.84 20.51
CA LEU A 144 -6.98 10.15 20.89
C LEU A 144 -6.83 11.67 21.03
N TYR A 145 -5.89 12.12 21.87
CA TYR A 145 -5.56 13.52 22.00
C TYR A 145 -4.08 13.73 21.69
N ALA A 146 -3.75 14.70 20.83
CA ALA A 146 -2.38 14.91 20.37
C ALA A 146 -1.93 16.36 20.47
N GLY A 147 -0.69 16.60 20.89
CA GLY A 147 -0.09 17.93 20.78
C GLY A 147 0.10 18.37 19.32
N LYS A 148 0.50 17.43 18.46
CA LYS A 148 0.70 17.62 17.01
C LYS A 148 0.08 16.47 16.22
N VAL A 149 -0.35 16.77 15.00
CA VAL A 149 -0.90 15.77 14.07
C VAL A 149 -0.12 15.82 12.76
N ILE A 150 0.28 14.66 12.24
CA ILE A 150 0.87 14.53 10.91
C ILE A 150 -0.14 13.81 10.01
N LEU A 151 -0.60 14.49 8.96
CA LEU A 151 -1.47 13.89 7.95
C LEU A 151 -0.62 13.22 6.87
N ALA A 152 -0.66 11.90 6.82
CA ALA A 152 0.07 11.05 5.88
C ALA A 152 -0.88 10.05 5.19
N THR A 153 -2.10 10.50 4.87
CA THR A 153 -3.22 9.68 4.36
C THR A 153 -3.02 9.18 2.93
N GLY A 154 -2.02 9.70 2.22
CA GLY A 154 -1.64 9.25 0.88
C GLY A 154 -2.65 9.61 -0.20
N ALA A 155 -2.76 8.74 -1.21
CA ALA A 155 -3.61 8.93 -2.38
C ALA A 155 -4.40 7.65 -2.68
N ARG A 156 -5.41 7.77 -3.55
CA ARG A 156 -6.20 6.67 -4.09
C ARG A 156 -6.26 6.75 -5.61
N ALA A 157 -6.52 5.63 -6.27
CA ALA A 157 -6.73 5.62 -7.71
C ALA A 157 -7.91 6.54 -8.08
N ARG A 158 -7.77 7.23 -9.21
CA ARG A 158 -8.84 8.06 -9.76
C ARG A 158 -9.80 7.17 -10.53
N GLU A 159 -11.07 7.22 -10.15
CA GLU A 159 -12.15 6.62 -10.93
C GLU A 159 -12.56 7.58 -12.05
N LEU A 160 -12.83 7.04 -13.24
CA LEU A 160 -13.34 7.80 -14.36
C LEU A 160 -14.87 7.78 -14.31
N PRO A 161 -15.57 8.92 -14.43
CA PRO A 161 -17.02 9.00 -14.22
C PRO A 161 -17.89 8.03 -15.03
N SER A 162 -17.39 7.56 -16.18
CA SER A 162 -18.11 6.65 -17.09
C SER A 162 -17.50 5.25 -17.18
N ILE A 163 -16.46 4.96 -16.40
CA ILE A 163 -15.74 3.68 -16.42
C ILE A 163 -15.60 3.20 -14.97
N THR A 164 -16.59 2.41 -14.56
CA THR A 164 -16.60 1.77 -13.24
C THR A 164 -15.88 0.43 -13.33
N PRO A 165 -14.84 0.18 -12.51
CA PRO A 165 -14.22 -1.13 -12.42
C PRO A 165 -15.22 -2.21 -12.00
N ASP A 166 -15.28 -3.30 -12.76
CA ASP A 166 -16.08 -4.49 -12.46
C ASP A 166 -15.24 -5.63 -11.84
N GLY A 167 -13.90 -5.50 -11.90
CA GLY A 167 -12.95 -6.51 -11.42
C GLY A 167 -12.75 -7.69 -12.36
N GLU A 168 -13.38 -7.68 -13.54
CA GLU A 168 -13.29 -8.73 -14.56
C GLU A 168 -12.77 -8.19 -15.90
N ASN A 169 -13.47 -7.23 -16.50
CA ASN A 169 -13.10 -6.62 -17.79
C ASN A 169 -12.49 -5.22 -17.61
N ILE A 170 -12.99 -4.46 -16.62
CA ILE A 170 -12.50 -3.16 -16.24
C ILE A 170 -11.85 -3.32 -14.86
N VAL A 171 -10.53 -3.32 -14.87
CA VAL A 171 -9.72 -3.69 -13.71
C VAL A 171 -8.96 -2.48 -13.15
N THR A 172 -8.77 -2.45 -11.83
CA THR A 172 -7.89 -1.49 -11.19
C THR A 172 -6.44 -1.96 -11.16
N TYR A 173 -5.52 -1.10 -10.73
CA TYR A 173 -4.13 -1.49 -10.49
C TYR A 173 -3.97 -2.63 -9.46
N ARG A 174 -4.94 -2.83 -8.55
CA ARG A 174 -4.89 -3.93 -7.58
C ARG A 174 -5.25 -5.25 -8.25
N ASP A 175 -6.27 -5.23 -9.11
CA ASP A 175 -6.71 -6.40 -9.86
C ASP A 175 -5.63 -6.81 -10.88
N ALA A 176 -5.05 -5.82 -11.58
CA ALA A 176 -3.93 -6.01 -12.52
C ALA A 176 -2.64 -6.53 -11.84
N MET A 177 -2.50 -6.35 -10.53
CA MET A 177 -1.38 -6.88 -9.75
C MET A 177 -1.58 -8.34 -9.34
N THR A 178 -2.85 -8.78 -9.24
CA THR A 178 -3.20 -10.14 -8.85
C THR A 178 -4.15 -10.78 -9.85
N PRO A 179 -3.78 -10.83 -11.15
CA PRO A 179 -4.63 -11.44 -12.15
C PRO A 179 -4.76 -12.94 -11.90
N LYS A 180 -5.96 -13.49 -12.13
CA LYS A 180 -6.20 -14.94 -12.06
C LYS A 180 -5.70 -15.67 -13.31
N THR A 181 -5.75 -14.99 -14.45
CA THR A 181 -5.36 -15.49 -15.77
C THR A 181 -4.70 -14.36 -16.58
N MET A 182 -3.94 -14.72 -17.60
CA MET A 182 -3.44 -13.72 -18.57
C MET A 182 -4.50 -13.51 -19.65
N PRO A 183 -4.92 -12.27 -19.93
CA PRO A 183 -5.81 -11.99 -21.05
C PRO A 183 -5.05 -12.11 -22.36
N ALA A 184 -5.77 -12.32 -23.48
CA ALA A 184 -5.15 -12.32 -24.81
C ALA A 184 -4.68 -10.91 -25.22
N SER A 185 -5.39 -9.87 -24.77
CA SER A 185 -5.03 -8.47 -25.00
C SER A 185 -5.46 -7.59 -23.83
N LEU A 186 -4.80 -6.44 -23.67
CA LEU A 186 -5.03 -5.49 -22.59
C LEU A 186 -4.93 -4.05 -23.11
N ILE A 187 -5.92 -3.22 -22.77
CA ILE A 187 -5.87 -1.77 -22.99
C ILE A 187 -5.56 -1.09 -21.65
N ILE A 188 -4.58 -0.19 -21.64
CA ILE A 188 -4.17 0.57 -20.46
C ILE A 188 -4.52 2.03 -20.66
N ILE A 189 -5.48 2.53 -19.88
CA ILE A 189 -5.89 3.93 -19.96
C ILE A 189 -4.95 4.77 -19.11
N GLY A 190 -3.94 5.36 -19.76
CA GLY A 190 -3.02 6.35 -19.19
C GLY A 190 -1.55 5.91 -19.20
N SER A 191 -0.72 6.71 -19.86
CA SER A 191 0.73 6.46 -20.03
C SER A 191 1.62 6.91 -18.86
N GLY A 192 1.02 7.04 -17.67
CA GLY A 192 1.78 7.32 -16.45
C GLY A 192 2.64 6.12 -16.01
N ALA A 193 3.56 6.33 -15.07
CA ALA A 193 4.50 5.29 -14.63
C ALA A 193 3.82 3.97 -14.24
N ILE A 194 2.70 4.02 -13.50
CA ILE A 194 1.95 2.81 -13.12
C ILE A 194 1.43 2.06 -14.36
N GLY A 195 0.85 2.80 -15.31
CA GLY A 195 0.32 2.23 -16.55
C GLY A 195 1.42 1.55 -17.37
N ILE A 196 2.56 2.22 -17.53
CA ILE A 196 3.71 1.67 -18.27
C ILE A 196 4.36 0.48 -17.56
N GLU A 197 4.43 0.49 -16.22
CA GLU A 197 4.92 -0.67 -15.46
C GLU A 197 4.05 -1.91 -15.67
N PHE A 198 2.72 -1.76 -15.63
CA PHE A 198 1.83 -2.87 -15.96
C PHE A 198 1.90 -3.23 -17.45
N ALA A 199 2.04 -2.25 -18.34
CA ALA A 199 2.21 -2.51 -19.77
C ALA A 199 3.41 -3.43 -20.03
N SER A 200 4.56 -3.11 -19.44
CA SER A 200 5.77 -3.94 -19.52
C SER A 200 5.54 -5.32 -18.93
N PHE A 201 5.01 -5.42 -17.71
CA PHE A 201 4.75 -6.72 -17.08
C PHE A 201 3.85 -7.63 -17.95
N TYR A 202 2.73 -7.10 -18.46
CA TYR A 202 1.80 -7.89 -19.26
C TYR A 202 2.36 -8.23 -20.64
N ALA A 203 3.03 -7.29 -21.30
CA ALA A 203 3.64 -7.50 -22.62
C ALA A 203 4.75 -8.57 -22.57
N ASP A 204 5.65 -8.46 -21.60
CA ASP A 204 6.75 -9.42 -21.41
C ASP A 204 6.24 -10.83 -21.07
N MET A 205 5.01 -10.94 -20.55
CA MET A 205 4.37 -12.20 -20.22
C MET A 205 3.43 -12.69 -21.34
N GLY A 206 3.53 -12.12 -22.54
CA GLY A 206 2.87 -12.59 -23.77
C GLY A 206 1.50 -11.97 -24.07
N VAL A 207 1.09 -10.91 -23.39
CA VAL A 207 -0.18 -10.21 -23.66
C VAL A 207 -0.01 -9.13 -24.71
N ALA A 208 -0.94 -9.02 -25.66
CA ALA A 208 -0.97 -7.89 -26.59
C ALA A 208 -1.45 -6.62 -25.87
N VAL A 209 -0.54 -5.68 -25.61
CA VAL A 209 -0.85 -4.45 -24.84
C VAL A 209 -0.96 -3.22 -25.74
N THR A 210 -1.98 -2.40 -25.51
CA THR A 210 -2.14 -1.05 -26.06
C THR A 210 -2.25 -0.03 -24.93
N VAL A 211 -1.57 1.11 -25.03
CA VAL A 211 -1.61 2.23 -24.07
C VAL A 211 -2.21 3.47 -24.73
#